data_AF-A0A8T7HM16-F1
#
_entry.id   AF-A0A8T7HM16-F1
#
_cell.length_a   1.000
_cell.length_b   1.000
_cell.length_c   1.000
_cell.angle_alpha   90.00
_cell.angle_beta   90.00
_cell.angle_gamma   90.00
#
_symmetry.space_group_name_H-M   'P 1'
#
loop_
_entity.id
_entity.type
_entity.pdbx_description
1 polymer ?
#
loop_
_entity_poly.entity_id
_entity_poly.type
_entity_poly.pdbx_seq_one_letter_code
_entity_poly.pdbx_strand_id
1 'polypeptide(L)'
;MTSKQKFFLKPEAILKYLKGDEKLQEIVLFKPEDVDLVTSDQNLYEALASVEDRSQINLNLLVKLLELVTIQPHMELIKVPRHPITHEEAEELRGKAK
;
A
#
# COMPACT_ATOMS: atom_id res chain seq x y z
N MET A 1 -14.98 -24.25 -2.87
CA MET A 1 -14.31 -23.01 -2.42
C MET A 1 -13.84 -22.28 -3.67
N THR A 2 -14.52 -21.20 -4.06
CA THR A 2 -14.09 -20.34 -5.16
C THR A 2 -12.83 -19.60 -4.73
N SER A 3 -11.74 -19.71 -5.49
CA SER A 3 -10.52 -18.96 -5.21
C SER A 3 -10.81 -17.48 -5.44
N LYS A 4 -10.72 -16.67 -4.39
CA LYS A 4 -10.80 -15.21 -4.52
C LYS A 4 -9.65 -14.69 -5.39
N GLN A 5 -9.93 -13.69 -6.21
CA GLN A 5 -8.91 -13.02 -7.01
C GLN A 5 -8.09 -12.12 -6.10
N LYS A 6 -6.77 -12.32 -6.08
CA LYS A 6 -5.86 -11.50 -5.29
C LYS A 6 -5.32 -10.34 -6.12
N PHE A 7 -5.49 -9.12 -5.62
CA PHE A 7 -4.90 -7.92 -6.19
C PHE A 7 -3.83 -7.37 -5.26
N PHE A 8 -2.61 -7.31 -5.78
CA PHE A 8 -1.46 -6.87 -5.01
C PHE A 8 -1.25 -5.36 -5.11
N LEU A 9 -1.34 -4.66 -3.98
CA LEU A 9 -1.10 -3.22 -3.91
C LEU A 9 0.41 -2.95 -3.83
N LYS A 10 0.90 -2.23 -4.83
CA LYS A 10 2.28 -1.72 -4.90
C LYS A 10 2.44 -0.46 -4.03
N PRO A 11 3.67 -0.09 -3.64
CA PRO A 11 3.94 1.07 -2.79
C PRO A 11 3.33 2.38 -3.31
N GLU A 12 3.40 2.63 -4.62
CA GLU A 12 2.84 3.83 -5.25
C GLU A 12 1.32 3.93 -5.12
N ALA A 13 0.60 2.80 -5.18
CA ALA A 13 -0.85 2.77 -5.00
C ALA A 13 -1.22 3.04 -3.54
N ILE A 14 -0.46 2.48 -2.59
CA ILE A 14 -0.64 2.77 -1.17
C ILE A 14 -0.38 4.25 -0.88
N LEU A 15 0.67 4.84 -1.47
CA LEU A 15 0.96 6.26 -1.30
C LEU A 15 -0.18 7.14 -1.84
N LYS A 16 -0.68 6.87 -3.05
CA LYS A 16 -1.83 7.59 -3.62
C LYS A 16 -3.06 7.50 -2.71
N TYR A 17 -3.38 6.30 -2.24
CA TYR A 17 -4.50 6.07 -1.33
C TYR A 17 -4.33 6.88 -0.03
N LEU A 18 -3.16 6.84 0.62
CA LEU A 18 -2.90 7.59 1.85
C LEU A 18 -2.92 9.12 1.67
N LYS A 19 -2.65 9.59 0.44
CA LYS A 19 -2.78 11.00 0.05
C LYS A 19 -4.21 11.42 -0.32
N GLY A 20 -5.17 10.50 -0.26
CA GLY A 20 -6.57 10.80 -0.50
C GLY A 20 -7.02 10.67 -1.96
N ASP A 21 -6.37 9.85 -2.78
CA ASP A 21 -6.88 9.52 -4.12
C ASP A 21 -8.28 8.87 -4.03
N GLU A 22 -9.30 9.54 -4.59
CA GLU A 22 -10.70 9.14 -4.45
C GLU A 22 -10.98 7.79 -5.11
N LYS A 23 -10.40 7.54 -6.28
CA LYS A 23 -10.62 6.30 -7.04
C LYS A 23 -10.06 5.09 -6.30
N LEU A 24 -8.85 5.20 -5.76
CA LEU A 24 -8.27 4.13 -4.95
C LEU A 24 -9.03 3.95 -3.63
N GLN A 25 -9.55 5.03 -3.05
CA GLN A 25 -10.41 4.91 -1.87
C GLN A 25 -11.66 4.09 -2.15
N GLU A 26 -12.37 4.37 -3.26
CA GLU A 26 -13.53 3.58 -3.67
C GLU A 26 -13.16 2.10 -3.88
N ILE A 27 -12.05 1.82 -4.56
CA ILE A 27 -11.60 0.45 -4.80
C ILE A 27 -11.33 -0.29 -3.49
N VAL A 28 -10.67 0.36 -2.53
CA VAL A 28 -10.33 -0.27 -1.24
C VAL A 28 -11.59 -0.48 -0.39
N LEU A 29 -12.45 0.53 -0.29
CA LEU A 29 -13.63 0.50 0.58
C LEU A 29 -14.76 -0.38 0.03
N PHE A 30 -14.92 -0.43 -1.29
CA PHE A 30 -16.03 -1.11 -1.95
C PHE A 30 -15.56 -2.29 -2.82
N LYS A 31 -14.41 -2.90 -2.47
CA LYS A 31 -13.92 -4.07 -3.21
C LYS A 31 -15.00 -5.18 -3.23
N PRO A 32 -15.20 -5.85 -4.38
CA PRO A 32 -16.08 -7.02 -4.46
C PRO A 32 -15.69 -8.12 -3.44
N GLU A 33 -16.67 -8.92 -3.00
CA GLU A 33 -16.43 -9.97 -2.01
C GLU A 33 -15.47 -11.07 -2.50
N ASP A 34 -15.40 -11.28 -3.82
CA ASP A 34 -14.52 -12.22 -4.49
C ASP A 34 -13.10 -11.67 -4.74
N VAL A 35 -12.83 -10.42 -4.32
CA VAL A 35 -11.53 -9.77 -4.42
C VAL A 35 -10.87 -9.64 -3.05
N ASP A 36 -9.63 -10.11 -2.96
CA ASP A 36 -8.76 -9.86 -1.80
C ASP A 36 -7.66 -8.88 -2.21
N LEU A 37 -7.60 -7.75 -1.49
CA LEU A 37 -6.48 -6.82 -1.60
C LEU A 37 -5.36 -7.31 -0.69
N VAL A 38 -4.15 -7.39 -1.23
CA VAL A 38 -2.97 -7.92 -0.54
C VAL A 38 -1.80 -6.96 -0.74
N THR A 39 -0.94 -6.82 0.26
CA THR A 39 0.34 -6.13 0.12
C THR A 39 1.41 -6.75 1.02
N SER A 40 2.63 -6.23 0.98
CA SER A 40 3.68 -6.60 1.93
C SER A 40 3.92 -5.49 2.96
N ASP A 41 4.45 -5.86 4.12
CA ASP A 41 4.90 -4.89 5.13
C ASP A 41 6.01 -3.97 4.61
N GLN A 42 6.85 -4.44 3.70
CA GLN A 42 7.83 -3.63 2.98
C GLN A 42 7.17 -2.58 2.08
N ASN A 43 6.14 -2.95 1.31
CA ASN A 43 5.45 -1.98 0.43
C ASN A 43 4.75 -0.88 1.24
N LEU A 44 4.13 -1.26 2.36
CA LEU A 44 3.51 -0.30 3.27
C LEU A 44 4.56 0.64 3.87
N TYR A 45 5.71 0.10 4.28
CA TYR A 45 6.84 0.88 4.77
C TYR A 45 7.34 1.89 3.73
N GLU A 46 7.60 1.44 2.50
CA GLU A 46 8.09 2.29 1.40
C GLU A 46 7.12 3.44 1.10
N ALA A 47 5.81 3.16 1.08
CA ALA A 47 4.80 4.18 0.88
C ALA A 47 4.80 5.23 2.02
N LEU A 48 4.79 4.79 3.28
CA LEU A 48 4.81 5.69 4.44
C LEU A 48 6.11 6.50 4.53
N ALA A 49 7.25 5.87 4.21
CA ALA A 49 8.56 6.52 4.21
C ALA A 49 8.72 7.56 3.09
N SER A 50 7.97 7.40 1.99
CA SER A 50 7.99 8.29 0.82
C SER A 50 7.08 9.51 0.95
N VAL A 51 6.32 9.65 2.04
CA VAL A 51 5.54 10.87 2.32
C VAL A 51 6.49 11.97 2.76
N GLU A 52 6.55 13.08 2.01
CA GLU A 52 7.41 14.25 2.30
C GLU A 52 7.11 14.85 3.68
N ASP A 53 5.82 15.15 3.92
CA ASP A 53 5.34 15.64 5.20
C ASP A 53 4.44 14.57 5.85
N ARG A 54 5.00 13.84 6.82
CA ARG A 54 4.29 12.77 7.53
C ARG A 54 3.07 13.27 8.31
N SER A 55 2.97 14.57 8.59
CA SER A 55 1.76 15.14 9.21
C SER A 55 0.55 15.12 8.27
N GLN A 56 0.77 14.99 6.96
CA GLN A 56 -0.28 14.87 5.93
C GLN A 56 -0.81 13.44 5.81
N ILE A 57 -0.27 12.46 6.55
CA ILE A 57 -0.78 11.09 6.49
C ILE A 57 -2.16 11.05 7.13
N ASN A 58 -3.17 10.74 6.34
CA ASN A 58 -4.51 10.54 6.85
C ASN A 58 -4.58 9.20 7.61
N LEU A 59 -4.53 9.26 8.94
CA LEU A 59 -4.58 8.09 9.81
C LEU A 59 -5.89 7.29 9.65
N ASN A 60 -7.00 7.93 9.29
CA ASN A 60 -8.26 7.21 9.07
C ASN A 60 -8.15 6.29 7.84
N LEU A 61 -7.48 6.76 6.79
CA LEU A 61 -7.20 5.94 5.60
C LEU A 61 -6.21 4.83 5.94
N LEU A 62 -5.15 5.12 6.68
CA LEU A 62 -4.22 4.07 7.13
C LEU A 62 -4.95 2.97 7.91
N VAL A 63 -5.80 3.32 8.87
CA VAL A 63 -6.60 2.34 9.63
C VAL A 63 -7.48 1.50 8.70
N LYS A 64 -8.15 2.13 7.72
CA LYS A 64 -8.98 1.40 6.75
C LYS A 64 -8.18 0.48 5.83
N LEU A 65 -6.97 0.88 5.44
CA LEU A 65 -6.06 0.02 4.71
C LEU A 65 -5.67 -1.21 5.54
N LEU A 66 -5.32 -1.02 6.81
CA LEU A 66 -4.99 -2.13 7.72
C LEU A 66 -6.18 -3.08 7.97
N GLU A 67 -7.41 -2.57 7.93
CA GLU A 67 -8.64 -3.35 8.11
C GLU A 67 -9.00 -4.18 6.86
N LEU A 68 -8.81 -3.61 5.66
CA LEU A 68 -9.35 -4.16 4.41
C LEU A 68 -8.31 -4.84 3.52
N VAL A 69 -7.02 -4.58 3.75
CA VAL A 69 -5.91 -5.12 2.96
C VAL A 69 -5.13 -6.13 3.79
N THR A 70 -4.95 -7.34 3.25
CA THR A 70 -4.09 -8.35 3.88
C THR A 70 -2.64 -7.95 3.74
N ILE A 71 -1.94 -7.75 4.86
CA ILE A 71 -0.51 -7.43 4.87
C ILE A 71 0.27 -8.70 5.18
N GLN A 72 1.09 -9.13 4.23
CA GLN A 72 1.92 -10.31 4.36
C GLN A 72 3.36 -9.92 4.70
N PRO A 73 4.09 -10.73 5.50
CA PRO A 73 5.50 -10.47 5.75
C PRO A 73 6.31 -10.55 4.45
N HIS A 74 7.09 -9.51 4.14
CA HIS A 74 7.92 -9.46 2.93
C HIS A 74 8.89 -10.64 2.84
N MET A 75 9.47 -11.04 3.98
CA MET A 75 10.37 -12.19 4.05
C MET A 75 9.67 -13.49 3.67
N GLU A 76 8.36 -13.63 3.94
CA GLU A 76 7.62 -14.82 3.54
C GLU A 76 7.34 -14.85 2.04
N LEU A 77 7.07 -13.69 1.45
CA LEU A 77 6.75 -13.52 0.03
C LEU A 77 7.96 -13.63 -0.89
N ILE A 78 9.03 -12.89 -0.59
CA ILE A 78 10.15 -12.67 -1.53
C ILE A 78 11.41 -13.41 -1.08
N LYS A 79 11.45 -13.91 0.17
CA LYS A 79 12.63 -14.56 0.78
C LYS A 79 13.88 -13.67 0.81
N VAL A 80 13.69 -12.36 0.75
CA VAL A 80 14.73 -11.34 0.83
C VAL A 80 14.49 -10.51 2.09
N PRO A 81 15.53 -10.11 2.83
CA PRO A 81 15.40 -9.21 3.96
C PRO A 81 14.80 -7.87 3.53
N ARG A 82 14.09 -7.23 4.46
CA ARG A 82 13.65 -5.85 4.27
C ARG A 82 14.86 -4.94 4.12
N HIS A 83 14.72 -3.90 3.29
CA HIS A 83 15.76 -2.89 3.10
C HIS A 83 15.18 -1.50 3.41
N PRO A 84 15.99 -0.58 3.96
CA PRO A 84 15.62 0.82 4.05
C PRO A 84 15.50 1.42 2.65
N ILE A 85 14.48 2.27 2.45
CA ILE A 85 14.31 2.99 1.19
C ILE A 85 15.37 4.10 1.06
N THR A 86 15.94 4.28 -0.13
CA THR A 86 16.85 5.40 -0.44
C THR A 86 16.08 6.68 -0.77
N HIS A 87 16.79 7.80 -0.81
CA HIS A 87 16.20 9.07 -1.24
C HIS A 87 15.75 9.00 -2.71
N GLU A 88 16.55 8.40 -3.60
CA GLU A 88 16.18 8.26 -5.01
C GLU A 88 14.93 7.39 -5.21
N GLU A 89 14.85 6.26 -4.48
CA GLU A 89 13.69 5.38 -4.51
C GLU A 89 12.41 6.08 -4.03
N ALA A 90 12.53 6.89 -2.96
CA ALA A 90 11.40 7.67 -2.45
C ALA A 90 10.93 8.74 -3.46
N GLU A 91 11.84 9.42 -4.14
CA GLU A 91 11.51 10.37 -5.21
C GLU A 91 10.85 9.68 -6.41
N GLU A 92 11.35 8.50 -6.81
CA GLU A 92 10.77 7.71 -7.89
C GLU A 92 9.34 7.29 -7.55
N LEU A 93 9.12 6.81 -6.32
CA LEU A 93 7.82 6.39 -5.82
C LEU A 93 6.84 7.58 -5.80
N ARG A 94 7.30 8.76 -5.36
CA ARG A 94 6.52 10.01 -5.46
C ARG A 94 6.18 10.38 -6.90
N GLY A 95 7.11 10.21 -7.84
CA GLY A 95 6.87 10.43 -9.27
C GLY A 95 5.78 9.53 -9.83
N LYS A 96 5.79 8.24 -9.48
CA LYS A 96 4.75 7.25 -9.86
C LYS A 96 3.41 7.50 -9.16
N ALA A 97 3.45 8.14 -7.99
CA ALA A 97 2.29 8.46 -7.17
C ALA A 97 1.62 9.80 -7.54
N LYS A 98 2.10 10.51 -8.56
CA LYS A 98 1.36 11.63 -9.19
C LYS A 98 0.27 11.09 -10.13
#